data_AF-D7BB04-F1
#
_entry.id   AF-D7BB04-F1
#
_cell.length_a   1.000
_cell.length_b   1.000
_cell.length_c   1.000
_cell.angle_alpha   90.00
_cell.angle_beta   90.00
_cell.angle_gamma   90.00
#
_symmetry.space_group_name_H-M   'P 1'
#
loop_
_entity.id
_entity.type
_entity.pdbx_description
1 polymer ?
#
loop_
_entity_poly.entity_id
_entity_poly.type
_entity_poly.pdbx_seq_one_letter_code
_entity_poly.pdbx_strand_id
1 'polypeptide(L)'
;MNPYLARIIGLLGERDPLACLAATPQQLEALLPRLEPEKSYGPGKWTAREIVCHLADTELAMGFRIRQTLAVDNPTVQPFDQEAWAKRYAGLPLPLALETFRALRAWNLALVSTLGDEELERTYYHPEREEWESLRMLLRFVAGHDLNHLAQLEQIAKETV
;
A
#
# COMPACT_ATOMS: atom_id res chain seq x y z
N MET A 1 16.35 -9.40 7.42
CA MET A 1 14.93 -9.16 7.13
C MET A 1 14.25 -8.66 8.38
N ASN A 2 13.91 -7.38 8.37
CA ASN A 2 13.14 -6.71 9.42
C ASN A 2 11.87 -7.54 9.82
N PRO A 3 11.58 -7.78 11.12
CA PRO A 3 10.42 -8.58 11.56
C PRO A 3 9.07 -8.07 11.05
N TYR A 4 8.92 -6.76 10.91
CA TYR A 4 7.71 -6.16 10.33
C TYR A 4 7.58 -6.52 8.85
N LEU A 5 8.68 -6.43 8.10
CA LEU A 5 8.73 -6.79 6.69
C LEU A 5 8.35 -8.26 6.49
N ALA A 6 8.93 -9.17 7.29
CA ALA A 6 8.61 -10.59 7.26
C ALA A 6 7.12 -10.86 7.55
N ARG A 7 6.53 -10.17 8.53
CA ARG A 7 5.10 -10.29 8.86
C ARG A 7 4.24 -9.87 7.67
N ILE A 8 4.51 -8.70 7.09
CA ILE A 8 3.70 -8.14 6.00
C ILE A 8 3.78 -9.02 4.75
N ILE A 9 4.98 -9.45 4.36
CA ILE A 9 5.13 -10.40 3.24
C ILE A 9 4.45 -11.73 3.56
N GLY A 10 4.54 -12.20 4.81
CA GLY A 10 3.91 -13.43 5.27
C GLY A 10 2.39 -13.42 5.07
N LEU A 11 1.74 -12.25 5.17
CA LEU A 11 0.31 -12.12 4.87
C LEU A 11 -0.02 -12.43 3.42
N LEU A 12 0.90 -12.19 2.49
CA LEU A 12 0.71 -12.54 1.08
C LEU A 12 0.69 -14.06 0.87
N GLY A 13 1.60 -14.78 1.53
CA GLY A 13 1.81 -16.22 1.34
C GLY A 13 2.25 -16.55 -0.09
N GLU A 14 1.60 -17.54 -0.69
CA GLU A 14 1.87 -18.02 -2.07
C GLU A 14 1.08 -17.26 -3.15
N ARG A 15 0.34 -16.21 -2.78
CA ARG A 15 -0.47 -15.45 -3.74
C ARG A 15 0.42 -14.66 -4.69
N ASP A 16 -0.01 -14.55 -5.94
CA ASP A 16 0.61 -13.65 -6.91
C ASP A 16 0.45 -12.18 -6.44
N PRO A 17 1.56 -11.45 -6.20
CA PRO A 17 1.51 -10.06 -5.79
C PRO A 17 0.73 -9.19 -6.78
N LEU A 18 0.92 -9.38 -8.09
CA LEU A 18 0.30 -8.52 -9.10
C LEU A 18 -1.21 -8.75 -9.17
N ALA A 19 -1.66 -10.00 -9.10
CA ALA A 19 -3.07 -10.32 -8.99
C ALA A 19 -3.71 -9.72 -7.72
N CYS A 20 -3.01 -9.76 -6.57
CA CYS A 20 -3.51 -9.15 -5.34
C CYS A 20 -3.64 -7.63 -5.49
N LEU A 21 -2.57 -6.97 -5.97
CA LEU A 21 -2.56 -5.52 -6.19
C LEU A 21 -3.65 -5.08 -7.18
N ALA A 22 -3.89 -5.86 -8.24
CA ALA A 22 -4.91 -5.58 -9.23
C ALA A 22 -6.33 -5.69 -8.67
N ALA A 23 -6.56 -6.56 -7.68
CA ALA A 23 -7.86 -6.81 -7.06
C ALA A 23 -8.20 -5.86 -5.89
N THR A 24 -7.20 -5.26 -5.24
CA THR A 24 -7.40 -4.39 -4.07
C THR A 24 -8.41 -3.25 -4.31
N PRO A 25 -8.39 -2.52 -5.44
CA PRO A 25 -9.35 -1.43 -5.65
C PRO A 25 -10.81 -1.90 -5.64
N GLN A 26 -11.12 -3.05 -6.26
CA GLN A 26 -12.47 -3.61 -6.28
C GLN A 26 -12.87 -4.14 -4.90
N GLN A 27 -11.93 -4.70 -4.13
CA GLN A 27 -12.17 -5.14 -2.76
C GLN A 27 -12.50 -3.95 -1.85
N LEU A 28 -11.79 -2.83 -1.97
CA LEU A 28 -12.11 -1.60 -1.26
C LEU A 28 -13.48 -1.05 -1.66
N GLU A 29 -13.78 -0.99 -2.96
CA GLU A 29 -15.08 -0.53 -3.47
C GLU A 29 -16.24 -1.36 -2.92
N ALA A 30 -16.08 -2.69 -2.82
CA ALA A 30 -17.07 -3.57 -2.21
C ALA A 30 -17.22 -3.38 -0.68
N LEU A 31 -16.14 -2.96 -0.01
CA LEU A 31 -16.15 -2.72 1.43
C LEU A 31 -16.74 -1.37 1.82
N LEU A 32 -16.51 -0.32 1.02
CA LEU A 32 -16.87 1.05 1.36
C LEU A 32 -18.31 1.25 1.83
N PRO A 33 -19.35 0.65 1.19
CA PRO A 33 -20.74 0.80 1.64
C PRO A 33 -21.02 0.23 3.03
N ARG A 34 -20.14 -0.63 3.55
CA ARG A 34 -20.26 -1.31 4.86
C ARG A 34 -19.49 -0.60 5.97
N LEU A 35 -18.79 0.50 5.67
CA LEU A 35 -17.89 1.18 6.62
C LEU A 35 -18.56 2.44 7.19
N GLU A 36 -18.40 2.64 8.51
CA GLU A 36 -18.50 3.97 9.09
C GLU A 36 -17.13 4.66 9.00
N PRO A 37 -16.99 5.78 8.26
CA PRO A 37 -15.68 6.39 7.96
C PRO A 37 -14.86 6.75 9.21
N GLU A 38 -15.52 7.21 10.29
CA GLU A 38 -14.83 7.68 11.50
C GLU A 38 -14.64 6.59 12.55
N LYS A 39 -15.01 5.35 12.25
CA LYS A 39 -14.86 4.23 13.17
C LYS A 39 -13.52 3.54 12.97
N SER A 40 -12.93 3.09 14.08
CA SER A 40 -11.72 2.26 14.11
C SER A 40 -12.03 0.90 14.75
N TYR A 41 -11.16 -0.09 14.52
CA TYR A 41 -11.30 -1.44 15.10
C TYR A 41 -10.77 -1.54 16.55
N GLY A 42 -10.39 -0.41 17.15
CA GLY A 42 -9.92 -0.38 18.53
C GLY A 42 -9.30 0.97 18.94
N PRO A 43 -9.13 1.21 20.26
CA PRO A 43 -8.56 2.45 20.76
C PRO A 43 -7.16 2.74 20.20
N GLY A 44 -6.96 3.97 19.74
CA GLY A 44 -5.69 4.42 19.16
C GLY A 44 -5.35 3.80 17.80
N LYS A 45 -6.32 3.16 17.13
CA LYS A 45 -6.19 2.66 15.76
C LYS A 45 -6.81 3.65 14.78
N TRP A 46 -6.27 3.64 13.55
CA TRP A 46 -6.79 4.46 12.48
C TRP A 46 -8.25 4.14 12.18
N THR A 47 -8.99 5.18 11.80
CA THR A 47 -10.36 5.06 11.30
C THR A 47 -10.38 4.45 9.90
N ALA A 48 -11.56 4.01 9.45
CA ALA A 48 -11.73 3.57 8.07
C ALA A 48 -11.29 4.64 7.05
N ARG A 49 -11.60 5.93 7.31
CA ARG A 49 -11.17 7.04 6.47
C ARG A 49 -9.65 7.15 6.41
N GLU A 50 -9.00 7.11 7.57
CA GLU A 50 -7.55 7.22 7.68
C GLU A 50 -6.84 6.08 6.94
N ILE A 51 -7.35 4.85 7.04
CA ILE A 51 -6.79 3.69 6.32
C ILE A 51 -6.90 3.87 4.80
N VAL A 52 -8.05 4.31 4.28
CA VAL A 52 -8.22 4.47 2.81
C VAL A 52 -7.38 5.63 2.28
N CYS A 53 -7.26 6.73 3.04
CA CYS A 53 -6.35 7.84 2.69
C CYS A 53 -4.88 7.37 2.71
N HIS A 54 -4.51 6.59 3.72
CA HIS A 54 -3.17 6.00 3.83
C HIS A 54 -2.82 5.14 2.63
N LEU A 55 -3.76 4.30 2.16
CA LEU A 55 -3.55 3.48 0.97
C LEU A 55 -3.30 4.35 -0.27
N ALA A 56 -4.07 5.42 -0.47
CA ALA A 56 -3.87 6.35 -1.58
C ALA A 56 -2.48 7.01 -1.57
N ASP A 57 -2.06 7.55 -0.42
CA ASP A 57 -0.77 8.21 -0.29
C ASP A 57 0.41 7.22 -0.35
N THR A 58 0.24 6.01 0.19
CA THR A 58 1.23 4.94 0.07
C THR A 58 1.42 4.56 -1.40
N GLU A 59 0.34 4.44 -2.18
CA GLU A 59 0.42 4.10 -3.61
C GLU A 59 1.19 5.16 -4.42
N LEU A 60 1.03 6.44 -4.07
CA LEU A 60 1.82 7.53 -4.63
C LEU A 60 3.31 7.37 -4.31
N ALA A 61 3.64 7.15 -3.03
CA ALA A 61 5.02 7.00 -2.57
C ALA A 61 5.71 5.78 -3.20
N MET A 62 5.03 4.64 -3.25
CA MET A 62 5.55 3.42 -3.87
C MET A 62 5.72 3.58 -5.38
N GLY A 63 4.76 4.21 -6.06
CA GLY A 63 4.85 4.53 -7.49
C GLY A 63 6.04 5.43 -7.81
N PHE A 64 6.37 6.38 -6.93
CA PHE A 64 7.57 7.22 -7.07
C PHE A 64 8.85 6.39 -6.89
N ARG A 65 8.92 5.53 -5.87
CA ARG A 65 10.07 4.64 -5.63
C ARG A 65 10.35 3.72 -6.82
N ILE A 66 9.31 3.14 -7.43
CA ILE A 66 9.44 2.32 -8.65
C ILE A 66 10.17 3.12 -9.74
N ARG A 67 9.71 4.34 -10.02
CA ARG A 67 10.32 5.20 -11.05
C ARG A 67 11.75 5.62 -10.71
N GLN A 68 12.02 5.91 -9.43
CA GLN A 68 13.36 6.23 -8.97
C GLN A 68 14.34 5.08 -9.22
N THR A 69 13.96 3.85 -8.87
CA THR A 69 14.78 2.63 -9.06
C THR A 69 14.96 2.24 -10.53
N LEU A 70 13.97 2.52 -11.37
CA LEU A 70 14.08 2.31 -12.82
C LEU A 70 15.00 3.36 -13.49
N ALA A 71 14.97 4.61 -13.01
CA ALA A 71 15.71 5.71 -13.63
C ALA A 71 17.15 5.87 -13.14
N VAL A 72 17.44 5.43 -11.91
CA VAL A 72 18.75 5.57 -11.27
C VAL A 72 19.20 4.19 -10.82
N ASP A 73 20.48 3.88 -11.02
CA ASP A 73 21.06 2.64 -10.48
C ASP A 73 21.21 2.75 -8.97
N ASN A 74 20.63 1.79 -8.24
CA ASN A 74 20.80 1.63 -6.80
C ASN A 74 20.51 2.91 -5.98
N PRO A 75 19.37 3.58 -6.18
CA PRO A 75 19.08 4.82 -5.47
C PRO A 75 18.83 4.54 -3.98
N THR A 76 19.07 5.55 -3.15
CA THR A 76 18.48 5.59 -1.80
C THR A 76 17.07 6.14 -1.91
N VAL A 77 16.07 5.39 -1.49
CA VAL A 77 14.68 5.85 -1.52
C VAL A 77 14.38 6.79 -0.37
N GLN A 78 13.51 7.76 -0.61
CA GLN A 78 13.07 8.69 0.42
C GLN A 78 12.11 8.00 1.41
N PRO A 79 12.40 8.01 2.72
CA PRO A 79 11.45 7.59 3.75
C PRO A 79 10.35 8.64 3.96
N PHE A 80 9.24 8.21 4.55
CA PHE A 80 8.14 9.09 4.92
C PHE A 80 7.52 8.66 6.24
N ASP A 81 7.07 9.65 7.03
CA ASP A 81 6.37 9.42 8.29
C ASP A 81 4.85 9.36 8.02
N GLN A 82 4.32 8.13 7.99
CA GLN A 82 2.89 7.89 7.76
C GLN A 82 2.00 8.52 8.85
N GLU A 83 2.47 8.62 10.10
CA GLU A 83 1.69 9.23 11.19
C GLU A 83 1.67 10.75 11.03
N ALA A 84 2.75 11.34 10.54
CA ALA A 84 2.78 12.75 10.19
C ALA A 84 1.82 13.07 9.03
N TRP A 85 1.72 12.19 8.02
CA TRP A 85 0.76 12.34 6.92
C TRP A 85 -0.69 12.17 7.41
N ALA A 86 -0.94 11.17 8.26
CA ALA A 86 -2.25 10.85 8.79
C ALA A 86 -2.94 12.00 9.54
N LYS A 87 -2.17 12.96 10.10
CA LYS A 87 -2.70 14.18 10.74
C LYS A 87 -3.65 15.00 9.86
N ARG A 88 -3.66 14.80 8.54
CA ARG A 88 -4.53 15.52 7.60
C ARG A 88 -5.72 14.70 7.10
N TYR A 89 -5.74 13.38 7.33
CA TYR A 89 -6.69 12.47 6.68
C TYR A 89 -8.13 12.68 7.15
N ALA A 90 -8.35 13.10 8.40
CA ALA A 90 -9.69 13.41 8.92
C ALA A 90 -10.45 14.46 8.07
N GLY A 91 -9.74 15.35 7.38
CA GLY A 91 -10.33 16.37 6.51
C GLY A 91 -10.53 15.95 5.05
N LEU A 92 -10.04 14.78 4.64
CA LEU A 92 -10.04 14.36 3.23
C LEU A 92 -11.33 13.60 2.87
N PRO A 93 -11.95 13.84 1.70
CA PRO A 93 -13.14 13.09 1.28
C PRO A 93 -12.81 11.62 1.01
N LEU A 94 -13.47 10.70 1.72
CA LEU A 94 -13.27 9.25 1.55
C LEU A 94 -13.49 8.75 0.11
N PRO A 95 -14.52 9.18 -0.64
CA PRO A 95 -14.69 8.77 -2.04
C PRO A 95 -13.49 9.19 -2.93
N LEU A 96 -12.97 10.40 -2.71
CA LEU A 96 -11.82 10.91 -3.46
C LEU A 96 -10.54 10.12 -3.15
N ALA A 97 -10.35 9.70 -1.89
CA ALA A 97 -9.23 8.84 -1.52
C ALA A 97 -9.28 7.49 -2.27
N LEU A 98 -10.47 6.85 -2.36
CA LEU A 98 -10.63 5.63 -3.15
C LEU A 98 -10.38 5.85 -4.64
N GLU A 99 -10.92 6.92 -5.22
CA GLU A 99 -10.68 7.27 -6.64
C GLU A 99 -9.20 7.48 -6.92
N THR A 100 -8.51 8.19 -6.03
CA THR A 100 -7.06 8.45 -6.11
C THR A 100 -6.28 7.14 -6.06
N PHE A 101 -6.56 6.28 -5.07
CA PHE A 101 -5.93 4.97 -4.95
C PHE A 101 -6.14 4.12 -6.21
N ARG A 102 -7.38 4.05 -6.73
CA ARG A 102 -7.73 3.29 -7.94
C ARG A 102 -6.94 3.77 -9.15
N ALA A 103 -6.90 5.09 -9.36
CA ALA A 103 -6.20 5.69 -10.50
C ALA A 103 -4.69 5.43 -10.43
N LEU A 104 -4.08 5.66 -9.26
CA LEU A 104 -2.65 5.43 -9.05
C LEU A 104 -2.29 3.96 -9.19
N ARG A 105 -3.08 3.04 -8.61
CA ARG A 105 -2.87 1.60 -8.72
C ARG A 105 -2.92 1.13 -10.16
N ALA A 106 -3.95 1.54 -10.92
CA ALA A 106 -4.06 1.19 -12.33
C ALA A 106 -2.87 1.73 -13.14
N TRP A 107 -2.46 2.98 -12.88
CA TRP A 107 -1.33 3.62 -13.55
C TRP A 107 0.02 2.93 -13.23
N ASN A 108 0.25 2.59 -11.97
CA ASN A 108 1.46 1.90 -11.54
C ASN A 108 1.52 0.47 -12.08
N LEU A 109 0.41 -0.27 -12.08
CA LEU A 109 0.37 -1.63 -12.64
C LEU A 109 0.57 -1.62 -14.16
N ALA A 110 0.07 -0.61 -14.87
CA ALA A 110 0.34 -0.45 -16.29
C ALA A 110 1.86 -0.31 -16.54
N LEU A 111 2.56 0.51 -15.77
CA LEU A 111 4.03 0.60 -15.83
C LEU A 111 4.69 -0.75 -15.48
N VAL A 112 4.32 -1.37 -14.36
CA VAL A 112 4.92 -2.64 -13.91
C VAL A 112 4.73 -3.75 -14.94
N SER A 113 3.63 -3.75 -15.68
CA SER A 113 3.37 -4.74 -16.74
C SER A 113 4.33 -4.66 -17.93
N THR A 114 5.07 -3.55 -18.08
CA THR A 114 6.08 -3.38 -19.13
C THR A 114 7.45 -3.91 -18.73
N LEU A 115 7.68 -4.24 -17.46
CA LEU A 115 8.99 -4.57 -16.92
C LEU A 115 9.34 -6.05 -17.15
N GLY A 116 10.58 -6.31 -17.57
CA GLY A 116 11.16 -7.65 -17.61
C GLY A 116 11.67 -8.11 -16.24
N ASP A 117 12.09 -9.39 -16.16
CA ASP A 117 12.60 -9.96 -14.91
C ASP A 117 13.86 -9.25 -14.39
N GLU A 118 14.75 -8.81 -15.28
CA GLU A 118 15.96 -8.06 -14.90
C GLU A 118 15.62 -6.70 -14.27
N GLU A 119 14.62 -6.00 -14.81
CA GLU A 119 14.17 -4.71 -14.25
C GLU A 119 13.48 -4.90 -12.90
N LEU A 120 12.73 -5.99 -12.72
CA LEU A 120 12.12 -6.34 -11.43
C LEU A 120 13.16 -6.69 -10.36
N GLU A 121 14.35 -7.16 -10.75
CA GLU A 121 15.46 -7.39 -9.82
C GLU A 121 16.31 -6.14 -9.54
N ARG A 122 16.05 -5.00 -10.19
CA ARG A 122 16.73 -3.74 -9.84
C ARG A 122 16.48 -3.39 -8.39
N THR A 123 17.55 -2.93 -7.72
CA THR A 123 17.57 -2.70 -6.28
C THR A 123 17.60 -1.23 -5.91
N TYR A 124 17.12 -0.94 -4.70
CA TYR A 124 17.26 0.34 -4.02
C TYR A 124 17.65 0.13 -2.56
N TYR A 125 18.24 1.15 -1.95
CA TYR A 125 18.57 1.16 -0.53
C TYR A 125 17.45 1.80 0.28
N HIS A 126 16.90 1.09 1.27
CA HIS A 126 15.87 1.60 2.18
C HIS A 126 16.51 2.09 3.50
N PRO A 127 16.64 3.41 3.72
CA PRO A 127 17.45 3.94 4.82
C PRO A 127 16.93 3.59 6.22
N GLU A 128 15.61 3.53 6.42
CA GLU A 128 15.04 3.15 7.73
C GLU A 128 15.15 1.67 8.06
N ARG A 129 15.33 0.82 7.04
CA ARG A 129 15.49 -0.63 7.22
C ARG A 129 16.94 -1.05 7.14
N GLU A 130 17.81 -0.16 6.67
CA GLU A 130 19.22 -0.38 6.39
C GLU A 130 19.45 -1.61 5.48
N GLU A 131 18.49 -1.90 4.59
CA GLU A 131 18.47 -3.07 3.72
C GLU A 131 18.38 -2.65 2.23
N TRP A 132 19.00 -3.45 1.37
CA TRP A 132 18.80 -3.39 -0.07
C TRP A 132 17.59 -4.23 -0.45
N GLU A 133 16.67 -3.67 -1.23
CA GLU A 133 15.43 -4.32 -1.64
C GLU A 133 15.29 -4.23 -3.17
N SER A 134 14.75 -5.27 -3.81
CA SER A 134 14.42 -5.24 -5.23
C SER A 134 13.01 -4.71 -5.48
N LEU A 135 12.73 -4.29 -6.72
CA LEU A 135 11.37 -3.93 -7.13
C LEU A 135 10.39 -5.11 -6.98
N ARG A 136 10.83 -6.34 -7.26
CA ARG A 136 10.03 -7.55 -7.02
C ARG A 136 9.65 -7.67 -5.55
N MET A 137 10.61 -7.42 -4.66
CA MET A 137 10.37 -7.45 -3.22
C MET A 137 9.40 -6.33 -2.79
N LEU A 138 9.58 -5.11 -3.31
CA LEU A 138 8.65 -4.01 -3.09
C LEU A 138 7.21 -4.40 -3.45
N LEU A 139 6.97 -4.98 -4.62
CA LEU A 139 5.63 -5.39 -5.06
C LEU A 139 5.01 -6.44 -4.13
N ARG A 140 5.81 -7.41 -3.65
CA ARG A 140 5.37 -8.39 -2.64
C ARG A 140 4.99 -7.70 -1.32
N PHE A 141 5.78 -6.73 -0.89
CA PHE A 141 5.50 -5.97 0.33
C PHE A 141 4.20 -5.16 0.20
N VAL A 142 4.01 -4.42 -0.89
CA VAL A 142 2.80 -3.61 -1.10
C VAL A 142 1.56 -4.52 -1.17
N ALA A 143 1.64 -5.67 -1.82
CA ALA A 143 0.54 -6.62 -1.86
C ALA A 143 0.18 -7.13 -0.45
N GLY A 144 1.18 -7.47 0.38
CA GLY A 144 0.97 -7.85 1.77
C GLY A 144 0.43 -6.71 2.64
N HIS A 145 0.86 -5.48 2.37
CA HIS A 145 0.43 -4.26 3.05
C HIS A 145 -1.04 -3.95 2.79
N ASP A 146 -1.48 -4.06 1.53
CA ASP A 146 -2.88 -3.94 1.15
C ASP A 146 -3.74 -4.97 1.88
N LEU A 147 -3.30 -6.24 1.91
CA LEU A 147 -4.01 -7.32 2.59
C LEU A 147 -4.14 -7.07 4.10
N ASN A 148 -3.11 -6.50 4.72
CA ASN A 148 -3.17 -6.08 6.12
C ASN A 148 -4.27 -5.03 6.34
N HIS A 149 -4.36 -4.01 5.49
CA HIS A 149 -5.34 -2.94 5.64
C HIS A 149 -6.76 -3.38 5.26
N LEU A 150 -6.92 -4.22 4.24
CA LEU A 150 -8.21 -4.85 3.92
C LEU A 150 -8.74 -5.66 5.10
N ALA A 151 -7.89 -6.42 5.81
CA ALA A 151 -8.30 -7.14 7.00
C ALA A 151 -8.75 -6.20 8.15
N GLN A 152 -8.08 -5.06 8.32
CA GLN A 152 -8.50 -4.03 9.28
C GLN A 152 -9.85 -3.42 8.91
N LEU A 153 -10.07 -3.09 7.64
CA LEU A 153 -11.34 -2.55 7.14
C LEU A 153 -12.48 -3.57 7.29
N GLU A 154 -12.24 -4.85 6.99
CA GLU A 154 -13.22 -5.91 7.24
C GLU A 154 -13.60 -6.04 8.72
N GLN A 155 -12.64 -5.84 9.63
CA GLN A 155 -12.93 -5.83 11.06
C GLN A 155 -13.85 -4.65 11.42
N ILE A 156 -13.55 -3.44 10.94
CA ILE A 156 -14.38 -2.25 11.16
C ILE A 156 -15.80 -2.46 10.60
N ALA A 157 -15.92 -3.07 9.41
CA ALA A 157 -17.19 -3.35 8.77
C ALA A 157 -18.06 -4.34 9.59
N LYS A 158 -17.45 -5.35 10.23
CA LYS A 158 -18.18 -6.32 11.07
C LYS A 158 -18.74 -5.71 12.35
N GLU A 159 -18.03 -4.76 12.94
CA GLU A 159 -18.46 -4.12 14.19
C GLU A 159 -19.61 -3.12 13.97
N THR A 160 -19.93 -2.81 12.71
CA THR A 160 -20.90 -1.79 12.28
C THR A 160 -22.29 -2.38 11.99
N VAL A 161 -22.38 -3.70 11.85
CA VAL A 161 -23.64 -4.44 11.64
C VAL A 161 -24.31 -4.74 12.98
#